data_AF-A0A6A8AG88-F1
#
_entry.id   AF-A0A6A8AG88-F1
#
_cell.length_a   1.000
_cell.length_b   1.000
_cell.length_c   1.000
_cell.angle_alpha   90.00
_cell.angle_beta   90.00
_cell.angle_gamma   90.00
#
_symmetry.space_group_name_H-M   'P 1'
#
loop_
_entity.id
_entity.type
_entity.pdbx_description
1 polymer ?
#
loop_
_entity_poly.entity_id
_entity_poly.type
_entity_poly.pdbx_seq_one_letter_code
_entity_poly.pdbx_strand_id
1 'polypeptide(L)'
;MDKKMKYGFAFTLCLLLFFAGVGVAAAAEEDTAAAATGGVTDSGWIAIAAGIAMAGSALAAGWAISATGVAAAGATAEKPEVFGRVLIFVALAEAIAIYGLLIAFMLWTKV
;
A
#
# COMPACT_ATOMS: atom_id res chain seq x y z
N MET A 1 16.08 21.24 15.14
CA MET A 1 14.90 20.62 14.50
C MET A 1 13.77 21.63 14.45
N ASP A 2 13.56 22.23 13.29
CA ASP A 2 12.52 23.23 13.05
C ASP A 2 11.13 22.68 13.39
N LYS A 3 10.26 23.54 13.92
CA LYS A 3 8.88 23.17 14.35
C LYS A 3 8.13 22.40 13.25
N LYS A 4 8.35 22.75 11.98
CA LYS A 4 7.77 22.06 10.81
C LYS A 4 8.21 20.59 10.67
N MET A 5 9.47 20.26 10.95
CA MET A 5 9.95 18.87 10.94
C MET A 5 9.36 18.04 12.09
N LYS A 6 9.12 18.67 13.26
CA LYS A 6 8.51 17.98 14.41
C LYS A 6 7.05 17.60 14.14
N TYR A 7 6.27 18.50 13.52
CA TYR A 7 4.89 18.20 13.14
C TYR A 7 4.80 17.21 11.97
N GLY A 8 5.72 17.26 11.00
CA GLY A 8 5.80 16.28 9.92
C GLY A 8 6.11 14.87 10.44
N PHE A 9 7.11 14.75 11.32
CA PHE A 9 7.45 13.47 11.95
C PHE A 9 6.31 12.95 12.84
N ALA A 10 5.65 13.83 13.60
CA ALA A 10 4.49 13.45 14.42
C ALA A 10 3.28 13.02 13.57
N PHE A 11 3.04 13.66 12.42
CA PHE A 11 1.96 13.29 11.51
C PHE A 11 2.23 11.95 10.83
N THR A 12 3.46 11.70 10.35
CA THR A 12 3.87 10.41 9.81
C THR A 12 3.79 9.31 10.87
N LEU A 13 4.23 9.59 12.11
CA LEU A 13 4.14 8.64 13.23
C LEU A 13 2.68 8.34 13.60
N CYS A 14 1.80 9.34 13.64
CA CYS A 14 0.36 9.13 13.89
C CYS A 14 -0.33 8.37 12.76
N LEU A 15 0.01 8.64 11.50
CA LEU A 15 -0.53 7.91 10.36
C LEU A 15 -0.07 6.44 10.38
N LEU A 16 1.18 6.20 10.76
CA LEU A 16 1.76 4.87 10.90
C LEU A 16 1.14 4.12 12.09
N LEU A 17 0.88 4.81 13.21
CA LEU A 17 0.14 4.25 14.35
C LEU A 17 -1.34 3.99 14.03
N PHE A 18 -1.95 4.80 13.16
CA PHE A 18 -3.31 4.57 12.68
C PHE A 18 -3.37 3.35 11.74
N PHE A 19 -2.43 3.23 10.80
CA PHE A 19 -2.32 2.04 9.94
C PHE A 19 -1.89 0.79 10.71
N ALA A 20 -1.05 0.92 11.73
CA ALA A 20 -0.73 -0.18 12.64
C ALA A 20 -1.93 -0.52 13.54
N GLY A 21 -2.72 0.45 13.97
CA GLY A 21 -3.96 0.23 14.73
C GLY A 21 -5.05 -0.43 13.90
N VAL A 22 -5.21 -0.04 12.64
CA VAL A 22 -6.08 -0.71 11.66
C VAL A 22 -5.51 -2.07 11.26
N GLY A 23 -4.18 -2.22 11.20
CA GLY A 23 -3.49 -3.49 11.00
C GLY A 23 -3.60 -4.44 12.18
N VAL A 24 -3.71 -3.93 13.42
CA VAL A 24 -3.96 -4.71 14.64
C VAL A 24 -5.46 -4.98 14.82
N ALA A 25 -6.34 -4.11 14.33
CA ALA A 25 -7.77 -4.41 14.21
C ALA A 25 -8.04 -5.46 13.09
N ALA A 26 -7.24 -5.48 12.02
CA ALA A 26 -7.30 -6.48 10.95
C ALA A 26 -6.52 -7.77 11.26
N ALA A 27 -5.49 -7.71 12.13
CA ALA A 27 -4.80 -8.89 12.67
C ALA A 27 -5.56 -9.49 13.87
N ALA A 28 -6.46 -8.74 14.49
CA ALA A 28 -7.46 -9.24 15.43
C ALA A 28 -8.70 -9.77 14.67
N GLU A 29 -8.48 -10.63 13.69
CA GLU A 29 -9.48 -11.63 13.24
C GLU A 29 -8.79 -12.98 12.99
N GLU A 30 -7.95 -13.39 13.94
CA GLU A 30 -7.86 -14.80 14.27
C GLU A 30 -8.84 -15.04 15.44
N ASP A 31 -10.02 -15.55 15.09
CA ASP A 31 -11.05 -16.12 15.98
C ASP A 31 -11.83 -15.17 16.91
N THR A 32 -12.84 -14.47 16.35
CA THR A 32 -14.04 -14.11 17.12
C THR A 32 -15.26 -14.77 16.52
N ALA A 33 -15.52 -15.99 16.98
CA ALA A 33 -16.82 -16.61 16.90
C ALA A 33 -17.92 -15.72 17.50
N ALA A 34 -19.02 -15.63 16.74
CA ALA A 34 -20.39 -15.28 17.16
C ALA A 34 -20.72 -13.80 17.45
N ALA A 35 -21.26 -13.08 16.45
CA ALA A 35 -22.70 -12.81 16.37
C ALA A 35 -23.10 -12.09 15.06
N ALA A 36 -24.19 -12.57 14.45
CA ALA A 36 -24.95 -12.02 13.32
C ALA A 36 -24.47 -12.32 11.88
N THR A 37 -24.87 -13.50 11.40
CA THR A 37 -25.35 -13.83 10.03
C THR A 37 -24.43 -13.56 8.82
N GLY A 38 -23.79 -14.63 8.34
CA GLY A 38 -23.11 -14.70 7.03
C GLY A 38 -21.60 -14.90 7.20
N GLY A 39 -21.13 -16.15 7.25
CA GLY A 39 -19.70 -16.44 7.39
C GLY A 39 -18.89 -15.89 6.21
N VAL A 40 -17.58 -15.69 6.45
CA VAL A 40 -16.54 -15.24 5.49
C VAL A 40 -16.39 -16.18 4.25
N THR A 41 -17.25 -17.19 4.12
CA THR A 41 -17.36 -18.13 3.01
C THR A 41 -18.22 -17.63 1.85
N ASP A 42 -18.97 -16.53 2.02
CA ASP A 42 -19.75 -15.98 0.91
C ASP A 42 -18.80 -15.31 -0.09
N SER A 43 -18.76 -15.84 -1.32
CA SER A 43 -17.90 -15.38 -2.42
C SER A 43 -17.97 -13.86 -2.66
N GLY A 44 -19.08 -13.22 -2.29
CA GLY A 44 -19.26 -11.76 -2.34
C GLY A 44 -18.33 -10.98 -1.41
N TRP A 45 -18.13 -11.44 -0.17
CA TRP A 45 -17.23 -10.77 0.77
C TRP A 45 -15.77 -10.92 0.35
N ILE A 46 -15.39 -12.09 -0.20
CA ILE A 46 -14.03 -12.33 -0.70
C ILE A 46 -13.73 -11.44 -1.93
N ALA A 47 -14.72 -11.27 -2.83
CA ALA A 47 -14.58 -10.37 -3.97
C ALA A 47 -14.40 -8.90 -3.56
N ILE A 48 -15.14 -8.44 -2.55
CA ILE A 48 -15.00 -7.08 -2.00
C ILE A 48 -13.63 -6.91 -1.34
N ALA A 49 -13.19 -7.88 -0.53
CA ALA A 49 -11.88 -7.85 0.12
C ALA A 49 -10.72 -7.81 -0.91
N ALA A 50 -10.80 -8.63 -1.96
CA ALA A 50 -9.83 -8.62 -3.06
C ALA A 50 -9.80 -7.27 -3.80
N GLY A 51 -10.97 -6.68 -4.06
CA GLY A 51 -11.08 -5.37 -4.69
C GLY A 51 -10.47 -4.25 -3.85
N ILE A 52 -10.73 -4.24 -2.54
CA ILE A 52 -10.15 -3.26 -1.60
C ILE A 52 -8.64 -3.39 -1.52
N ALA A 53 -8.11 -4.62 -1.46
CA ALA A 53 -6.66 -4.87 -1.43
C ALA A 53 -5.96 -4.30 -2.67
N MET A 54 -6.49 -4.57 -3.88
CA MET A 54 -5.91 -4.02 -5.12
C MET A 54 -6.03 -2.51 -5.21
N ALA A 55 -7.20 -1.95 -4.89
CA ALA A 55 -7.44 -0.51 -5.00
C ALA A 55 -6.55 0.26 -4.02
N GLY A 56 -6.45 -0.20 -2.78
CA GLY A 56 -5.58 0.40 -1.76
C GLY A 56 -4.12 0.37 -2.16
N SER A 57 -3.61 -0.76 -2.66
CA SER A 57 -2.22 -0.88 -3.10
C SER A 57 -1.91 -0.02 -4.31
N ALA A 58 -2.82 0.06 -5.29
CA ALA A 58 -2.63 0.86 -6.51
C ALA A 58 -2.58 2.36 -6.18
N LEU A 59 -3.44 2.83 -5.28
CA LEU A 59 -3.42 4.23 -4.81
C LEU A 59 -2.12 4.56 -4.06
N ALA A 60 -1.66 3.65 -3.18
CA ALA A 60 -0.40 3.82 -2.47
C ALA A 60 0.81 3.82 -3.42
N ALA A 61 0.85 2.90 -4.39
CA ALA A 61 1.90 2.82 -5.40
C ALA A 61 1.92 4.09 -6.26
N GLY A 62 0.77 4.57 -6.74
CA GLY A 62 0.67 5.81 -7.51
C GLY A 62 1.21 7.02 -6.75
N TRP A 63 0.94 7.10 -5.45
CA TRP A 63 1.49 8.17 -4.62
C TRP A 63 3.02 8.05 -4.47
N ALA A 64 3.56 6.86 -4.23
CA ALA A 64 5.00 6.63 -4.17
C ALA A 64 5.68 6.96 -5.52
N ILE A 65 5.10 6.50 -6.63
CA ILE A 65 5.59 6.74 -8.00
C ILE A 65 5.60 8.23 -8.32
N SER A 66 4.60 9.00 -7.88
CA SER A 66 4.57 10.45 -8.14
C SER A 66 5.82 11.15 -7.59
N ALA A 67 6.29 10.76 -6.40
CA ALA A 67 7.48 11.34 -5.80
C ALA A 67 8.77 10.82 -6.47
N THR A 68 8.87 9.50 -6.67
CA THR A 68 10.08 8.90 -7.28
C THR A 68 10.22 9.27 -8.75
N GLY A 69 9.11 9.42 -9.47
CA GLY A 69 9.07 9.77 -10.89
C GLY A 69 9.52 11.21 -11.15
N VAL A 70 9.09 12.17 -10.32
CA VAL A 70 9.56 13.57 -10.43
C VAL A 70 11.05 13.68 -10.11
N ALA A 71 11.52 13.00 -9.06
CA ALA A 71 12.94 12.93 -8.74
C ALA A 71 13.75 12.27 -9.88
N ALA A 72 13.18 11.23 -10.48
CA ALA A 72 13.80 10.50 -11.58
C ALA A 72 13.95 11.35 -12.84
N ALA A 73 12.89 12.08 -13.20
CA ALA A 73 12.89 12.98 -14.34
C ALA A 73 13.92 14.11 -14.17
N GLY A 74 14.00 14.70 -12.97
CA GLY A 74 14.99 15.73 -12.65
C GLY A 74 16.43 15.23 -12.74
N ALA A 75 16.72 14.08 -12.14
CA ALA A 75 18.07 13.48 -12.19
C ALA A 75 18.50 13.13 -13.62
N THR A 76 17.57 12.64 -14.43
CA THR A 76 17.82 12.30 -15.84
C THR A 76 18.05 13.55 -16.70
N ALA A 77 17.37 14.65 -16.39
CA ALA A 77 17.55 15.93 -17.10
C ALA A 77 18.94 16.53 -16.88
N GLU A 78 19.52 16.35 -15.69
CA GLU A 78 20.88 16.81 -15.37
C GLU A 78 21.96 15.84 -15.88
N LYS A 79 21.73 14.53 -15.73
CA LYS A 79 22.71 13.47 -16.07
C LYS A 79 22.01 12.33 -16.82
N PRO A 80 21.96 12.36 -18.16
CA PRO A 80 21.25 11.34 -18.93
C PRO A 80 21.85 9.94 -18.73
N GLU A 81 23.13 9.83 -18.34
CA GLU A 81 23.80 8.55 -18.08
C GLU A 81 23.22 7.81 -16.86
N VAL A 82 22.47 8.49 -15.98
CA VAL A 82 21.87 7.85 -14.79
C VAL A 82 20.47 7.27 -15.03
N PHE A 83 19.87 7.49 -16.20
CA PHE A 83 18.48 7.10 -16.50
C PHE A 83 18.15 5.66 -16.10
N GLY A 84 18.98 4.70 -16.53
CA GLY A 84 18.74 3.27 -16.24
C GLY A 84 18.79 2.93 -14.75
N ARG A 85 19.69 3.56 -13.97
CA ARG A 85 19.77 3.33 -12.51
C ARG A 85 18.59 3.95 -11.78
N VAL A 86 18.15 5.10 -12.25
CA VAL A 86 17.05 5.86 -11.64
C VAL A 86 15.70 5.16 -11.87
N LEU A 87 15.51 4.52 -13.03
CA LEU A 87 14.32 3.71 -13.31
C LEU A 87 14.13 2.54 -12.34
N ILE A 88 15.21 1.98 -11.78
CA ILE A 88 15.12 0.89 -10.78
C ILE A 88 14.35 1.37 -9.54
N PHE A 89 14.59 2.61 -9.07
CA PHE A 89 13.87 3.14 -7.91
C PHE A 89 12.39 3.37 -8.19
N VAL A 90 12.04 3.79 -9.41
CA VAL A 90 10.64 3.93 -9.83
C VAL A 90 9.97 2.55 -9.91
N ALA A 91 10.65 1.54 -10.45
CA ALA A 91 10.14 0.18 -10.53
C ALA A 91 9.97 -0.47 -9.14
N LEU A 92 10.87 -0.20 -8.20
CA LEU A 92 10.72 -0.67 -6.82
C LEU A 92 9.52 -0.04 -6.11
N ALA A 93 9.16 1.21 -6.43
CA ALA A 93 7.93 1.82 -5.91
C ALA A 93 6.67 1.10 -6.41
N GLU A 94 6.68 0.61 -7.66
CA GLU A 94 5.55 -0.11 -8.26
C GLU A 94 5.33 -1.51 -7.67
N ALA A 95 6.34 -2.08 -7.00
CA ALA A 95 6.19 -3.38 -6.33
C ALA A 95 5.03 -3.39 -5.32
N ILE A 96 4.67 -2.24 -4.74
CA ILE A 96 3.51 -2.09 -3.83
C ILE A 96 2.21 -2.53 -4.52
N ALA A 97 1.99 -2.11 -5.77
CA ALA A 97 0.79 -2.48 -6.53
C ALA A 97 0.80 -3.97 -6.90
N ILE A 98 1.96 -4.51 -7.27
CA ILE A 98 2.11 -5.92 -7.63
C ILE A 98 1.80 -6.83 -6.44
N TYR A 99 2.23 -6.46 -5.23
CA TYR A 99 1.89 -7.23 -4.04
C TYR A 99 0.39 -7.20 -3.71
N GLY A 100 -0.28 -6.05 -3.86
CA GLY A 100 -1.74 -6.01 -3.64
C GLY A 100 -2.54 -6.78 -4.69
N LEU A 101 -2.10 -6.76 -5.96
CA LEU A 101 -2.62 -7.63 -7.01
C LEU A 101 -2.42 -9.11 -6.68
N LEU A 102 -1.23 -9.48 -6.19
CA LEU A 102 -0.92 -10.86 -5.77
C LEU A 102 -1.84 -11.32 -4.63
N ILE A 103 -2.07 -10.49 -3.61
CA ILE A 103 -2.98 -10.81 -2.51
C ILE A 103 -4.42 -10.97 -3.03
N ALA A 104 -4.87 -10.10 -3.91
CA ALA A 104 -6.19 -10.23 -4.52
C ALA A 104 -6.34 -11.53 -5.33
N PHE A 105 -5.31 -11.94 -6.08
CA PHE A 105 -5.31 -13.24 -6.76
C PHE A 105 -5.30 -14.41 -5.78
N MET A 106 -4.54 -14.33 -4.68
CA MET A 106 -4.54 -15.37 -3.65
C MET A 106 -5.91 -15.53 -3.00
N LEU A 107 -6.61 -14.43 -2.76
CA LEU A 107 -7.99 -14.43 -2.24
C LEU A 107 -8.94 -15.02 -3.26
N TRP A 108 -8.88 -14.57 -4.52
CA TRP A 108 -9.74 -15.07 -5.60
C TRP A 108 -9.55 -16.55 -5.88
N THR A 109 -8.32 -17.06 -5.80
CA THR A 109 -8.02 -18.48 -6.03
C THR A 109 -8.45 -19.38 -4.85
N LYS A 110 -8.70 -18.78 -3.68
CA LYS A 110 -9.20 -19.49 -2.48
C LYS A 110 -10.72 -19.58 -2.42
N VAL A 111 -11.45 -18.81 -3.24
CA VAL A 111 -12.91 -18.92 -3.47
C VAL A 111 -13.21 -20.13 -4.34
#